data_AF-A0A948FPU4-F1
#
_entry.id   AF-A0A948FPU4-F1
#
_cell.length_a   1.000
_cell.length_b   1.000
_cell.length_c   1.000
_cell.angle_alpha   90.00
_cell.angle_beta   90.00
_cell.angle_gamma   90.00
#
_symmetry.space_group_name_H-M   'P 1'
#
loop_
_entity.id
_entity.type
_entity.pdbx_description
1 polymer ?
#
loop_
_entity_poly.entity_id
_entity_poly.type
_entity_poly.pdbx_seq_one_letter_code
_entity_poly.pdbx_strand_id
1 'polypeptide(L)'
;MVVAVGSFEKKFLQSVFEQVRFSHARFYHISEGFFLEDVVYTPENIDNIIALEYKHSKLDGWAAVFKRVFDLFFSFFAIIVFLPIMLLIALVIRLDSPGSPLYRQQRV
;
A
#
# COMPACT_ATOMS: atom_id res chain seq x y z
N MET A 1 23.36 -5.99 7.70
CA MET A 1 22.83 -7.00 6.77
C MET A 1 22.24 -8.09 7.64
N VAL A 2 20.94 -8.34 7.50
CA VAL A 2 20.23 -9.38 8.24
C VAL A 2 19.75 -10.39 7.21
N VAL A 3 20.18 -11.64 7.35
CA VAL A 3 19.80 -12.73 6.44
C VAL A 3 18.98 -13.72 7.25
N ALA A 4 17.69 -13.85 6.90
CA ALA A 4 16.81 -14.86 7.49
C ALA A 4 16.83 -16.10 6.61
N VAL A 5 17.40 -17.20 7.12
CA VAL A 5 17.48 -18.51 6.44
C VAL A 5 16.69 -19.53 7.26
N GLY A 6 15.61 -20.06 6.67
CA GLY A 6 14.75 -21.06 7.31
C GLY A 6 13.26 -20.82 7.09
N SER A 7 12.43 -21.81 7.42
CA SER A 7 10.97 -21.70 7.38
C SER A 7 10.47 -20.97 8.63
N PHE A 8 10.13 -19.69 8.46
CA PHE A 8 9.58 -18.84 9.52
C PHE A 8 8.12 -18.51 9.25
N GLU A 9 7.33 -18.33 10.31
CA GLU A 9 5.96 -17.83 10.15
C GLU A 9 5.97 -16.41 9.55
N LYS A 10 5.02 -16.15 8.63
CA LYS A 10 4.84 -14.84 7.98
C LYS A 10 4.79 -13.70 9.00
N LYS A 11 4.04 -13.89 10.10
CA LYS A 11 3.88 -12.88 11.17
C LYS A 11 5.20 -12.53 11.85
N PHE A 12 6.06 -13.52 12.06
CA PHE A 12 7.37 -13.33 12.67
C PHE A 12 8.32 -12.62 11.70
N LEU A 13 8.37 -13.04 10.43
CA LEU A 13 9.17 -12.34 9.41
C LEU A 13 8.73 -10.89 9.25
N GLN A 14 7.43 -10.63 9.29
CA GLN A 14 6.87 -9.30 9.19
C GLN A 14 7.24 -8.44 10.41
N SER A 15 7.20 -8.98 11.64
CA SER A 15 7.57 -8.22 12.83
C SER A 15 9.07 -7.90 12.88
N VAL A 16 9.93 -8.83 12.46
CA VAL A 16 11.37 -8.60 12.33
C VAL A 16 11.66 -7.57 11.24
N PHE A 17 11.02 -7.70 10.07
CA PHE A 17 11.15 -6.72 9.00
C PHE A 17 10.72 -5.32 9.47
N GLU A 18 9.60 -5.17 10.17
CA GLU A 18 9.15 -3.86 10.69
C GLU A 18 10.12 -3.25 11.71
N GLN A 19 10.74 -4.04 12.58
CA GLN A 19 11.76 -3.54 13.51
C GLN A 19 13.02 -3.06 12.78
N VAL A 20 13.41 -3.80 11.74
CA VAL A 20 14.58 -3.49 10.91
C VAL A 20 14.24 -2.42 9.88
N ARG A 21 12.96 -2.12 9.62
CA ARG A 21 12.47 -1.20 8.58
C ARG A 21 13.00 0.22 8.73
N PHE A 22 13.24 0.67 9.96
CA PHE A 22 13.80 2.00 10.21
C PHE A 22 15.32 1.99 10.40
N SER A 23 15.94 0.81 10.38
CA SER A 23 17.39 0.67 10.33
C SER A 23 17.84 0.59 8.88
N HIS A 24 19.01 1.15 8.53
CA HIS A 24 19.57 1.06 7.18
C HIS A 24 20.09 -0.36 6.83
N ALA A 25 19.54 -1.40 7.49
CA ALA A 25 19.99 -2.76 7.33
C ALA A 25 19.19 -3.48 6.24
N ARG A 26 19.90 -3.99 5.23
CA ARG A 26 19.33 -4.83 4.18
C ARG A 26 18.86 -6.16 4.77
N PHE A 27 17.59 -6.50 4.53
CA PHE A 27 16.95 -7.74 4.96
C PHE A 27 16.79 -8.66 3.75
N TYR A 28 17.34 -9.87 3.85
CA TYR A 28 17.29 -10.89 2.81
C TYR A 28 16.53 -12.11 3.32
N HIS A 29 15.64 -12.66 2.50
CA HIS A 29 14.96 -13.92 2.77
C HIS A 29 15.00 -14.84 1.58
N ILE A 30 15.22 -16.10 1.87
CA ILE A 30 15.22 -17.20 0.93
C ILE A 30 13.90 -17.96 1.18
N SER A 31 12.85 -17.60 0.44
CA SER A 31 11.49 -18.10 0.69
C SER A 31 11.25 -19.48 0.06
N GLU A 32 10.66 -20.40 0.82
CA GLU A 32 10.11 -21.67 0.30
C GLU A 32 8.65 -21.59 -0.18
N GLY A 33 8.01 -20.40 -0.20
CA GLY A 33 6.66 -20.28 -0.78
C GLY A 33 5.77 -19.12 -0.34
N PHE A 34 6.25 -18.19 0.49
CA PHE A 34 5.45 -17.07 0.98
C PHE A 34 6.06 -15.71 0.66
N PHE A 35 5.21 -14.78 0.23
CA PHE A 35 5.52 -13.38 0.06
C PHE A 35 4.83 -12.57 1.18
N LEU A 36 5.55 -11.63 1.76
CA LEU A 36 5.01 -10.55 2.60
C LEU A 36 4.20 -9.59 1.72
N GLU A 37 3.14 -9.04 2.30
CA GLU A 37 2.34 -8.00 1.66
C GLU A 37 3.08 -6.66 1.71
N ASP A 38 2.85 -5.83 0.70
CA ASP A 38 3.37 -4.46 0.61
C ASP A 38 4.91 -4.31 0.59
N VAL A 39 5.63 -5.38 0.25
CA VAL A 39 7.09 -5.33 0.09
C VAL A 39 7.51 -5.63 -1.35
N VAL A 40 8.46 -4.85 -1.86
CA VAL A 40 9.03 -5.06 -3.19
C VAL A 40 10.20 -6.05 -3.07
N TYR A 41 10.13 -7.13 -3.85
CA TYR A 41 11.17 -8.16 -3.92
C TYR A 41 12.13 -7.85 -5.06
N THR A 42 13.43 -7.80 -4.76
CA THR A 42 14.45 -7.86 -5.81
C THR A 42 15.34 -9.08 -5.59
N PRO A 43 15.48 -9.98 -6.60
CA PRO A 43 16.41 -11.08 -6.50
C PRO A 43 17.84 -10.54 -6.49
N GLU A 44 18.62 -10.94 -5.50
CA GLU A 44 20.04 -10.66 -5.40
C GLU A 44 20.79 -11.99 -5.28
N ASN A 45 21.90 -12.13 -6.01
CA ASN A 45 22.73 -13.32 -5.96
C ASN A 45 23.82 -13.11 -4.90
N ILE A 46 23.82 -13.95 -3.87
CA ILE A 46 24.84 -13.96 -2.82
C ILE A 46 25.49 -15.34 -2.87
N ASP A 47 26.76 -15.41 -3.28
CA ASP A 47 27.57 -16.65 -3.32
C ASP A 47 26.83 -17.87 -3.92
N ASN A 48 26.26 -17.71 -5.13
CA ASN A 48 25.46 -18.72 -5.85
C ASN A 48 24.08 -19.06 -5.26
N ILE A 49 23.60 -18.30 -4.28
CA ILE A 49 22.25 -18.44 -3.72
C ILE A 49 21.40 -17.24 -4.18
N ILE A 50 20.22 -17.51 -4.75
CA ILE A 50 19.24 -16.45 -5.08
C ILE A 50 18.51 -16.10 -3.79
N ALA A 51 18.85 -14.95 -3.22
CA ALA A 51 18.14 -14.36 -2.09
C ALA A 51 17.17 -13.30 -2.60
N LEU A 52 16.03 -13.14 -1.92
CA LEU A 52 15.12 -12.03 -2.19
C LEU A 52 15.42 -10.92 -1.18
N GLU A 53 15.94 -9.80 -1.68
CA GLU A 53 16.07 -8.58 -0.89
C GLU A 53 14.69 -7.92 -0.75
N TYR A 54 14.32 -7.59 0.48
CA TYR A 54 13.15 -6.78 0.76
C TYR A 54 13.51 -5.31 0.67
N LYS A 55 12.96 -4.63 -0.33
CA LYS A 55 13.16 -3.19 -0.47
C LYS A 55 12.03 -2.40 0.16
N HIS A 56 12.41 -1.29 0.78
CA HIS A 56 11.48 -0.25 1.21
C HIS A 56 10.58 0.18 0.05
N SER A 57 9.31 0.39 0.36
CA SER A 57 8.41 1.00 -0.60
C SER A 57 8.85 2.45 -0.83
N LYS A 58 8.70 2.94 -2.06
CA LYS A 58 8.96 4.37 -2.39
C LYS A 58 8.04 5.33 -1.61
N LEU A 59 7.01 4.80 -0.97
CA LEU A 59 6.05 5.53 -0.14
C LEU A 59 6.35 5.40 1.36
N ASP A 60 7.52 4.91 1.76
CA ASP A 60 7.88 4.83 3.19
C ASP A 60 8.28 6.20 3.77
N GLY A 61 7.99 6.39 5.06
CA GLY A 61 8.40 7.59 5.83
C GLY A 61 7.73 8.89 5.39
N TRP A 62 8.53 9.94 5.19
CA TRP A 62 8.06 11.30 4.84
C TRP A 62 7.31 11.36 3.50
N ALA A 63 7.63 10.47 2.56
CA ALA A 63 6.93 10.39 1.27
C ALA A 63 5.45 9.98 1.46
N ALA A 64 5.16 9.06 2.39
CA ALA A 64 3.80 8.68 2.75
C ALA A 64 3.00 9.87 3.32
N VAL A 65 3.63 10.64 4.22
CA VAL A 65 3.01 11.82 4.84
C VAL A 65 2.69 12.87 3.78
N PHE A 66 3.65 13.18 2.90
CA PHE A 66 3.43 14.11 1.81
C PHE A 66 2.31 13.64 0.87
N LYS A 67 2.32 12.36 0.48
CA LYS A 67 1.26 11.78 -0.34
C LYS A 67 -0.11 11.95 0.30
N ARG A 68 -0.21 11.74 1.62
CA ARG A 68 -1.47 11.90 2.36
C ARG A 68 -1.98 13.34 2.35
N VAL A 69 -1.10 14.31 2.56
CA VAL A 69 -1.44 15.73 2.50
C VAL A 69 -1.85 16.13 1.09
N PHE A 70 -1.09 15.68 0.08
CA PHE A 70 -1.41 15.90 -1.34
C PHE A 70 -2.81 15.36 -1.67
N ASP A 71 -3.10 14.11 -1.32
CA ASP A 71 -4.38 13.48 -1.61
C ASP A 71 -5.55 14.22 -0.98
N LEU A 72 -5.42 14.63 0.28
CA LEU A 72 -6.47 15.36 0.98
C LEU A 72 -6.69 16.74 0.38
N PHE A 73 -5.61 17.47 0.10
CA PHE A 73 -5.65 18.80 -0.51
C PHE A 73 -6.34 18.73 -1.88
N PHE A 74 -5.83 17.93 -2.81
CA PHE A 74 -6.38 17.85 -4.17
C PHE A 74 -7.80 17.27 -4.18
N SER A 75 -8.11 16.29 -3.33
CA SER A 75 -9.47 15.75 -3.23
C SER A 75 -10.46 16.81 -2.74
N PHE A 76 -10.07 17.67 -1.80
CA PHE A 76 -10.92 18.77 -1.34
C PHE A 76 -11.28 19.74 -2.46
N PHE A 77 -10.29 20.21 -3.24
CA PHE A 77 -10.55 21.09 -4.38
C PHE A 77 -11.35 20.39 -5.48
N ALA A 78 -11.03 19.13 -5.80
CA ALA A 78 -11.77 18.36 -6.78
C ALA A 78 -13.25 18.25 -6.39
N ILE A 79 -13.54 17.93 -5.12
CA ILE A 79 -14.93 17.86 -4.64
C ILE A 79 -15.64 19.19 -4.84
N ILE A 80 -15.03 20.33 -4.51
CA ILE A 80 -15.66 21.65 -4.69
C ILE A 80 -15.95 21.93 -6.17
N VAL A 81 -14.98 21.68 -7.04
CA VAL A 81 -15.10 21.93 -8.49
C VAL A 81 -16.16 21.03 -9.13
N PHE A 82 -16.22 19.76 -8.73
CA PHE A 82 -17.19 18.79 -9.26
C PHE A 82 -18.53 18.79 -8.53
N LEU A 83 -18.65 19.43 -7.36
CA LEU A 83 -19.87 19.54 -6.56
C LEU A 83 -21.11 19.95 -7.38
N PRO A 84 -21.09 21.02 -8.21
CA PRO A 84 -22.28 21.45 -8.95
C PRO A 84 -22.78 20.37 -9.93
N ILE A 85 -21.85 19.71 -10.62
CA ILE A 85 -22.18 18.64 -11.57
C ILE A 85 -22.70 17.41 -10.83
N MET A 86 -22.06 17.03 -9.72
CA MET A 86 -22.49 15.90 -8.89
C MET A 86 -23.89 16.11 -8.30
N LEU A 87 -24.20 17.34 -7.86
CA LEU A 87 -25.54 17.69 -7.36
C LEU A 87 -26.60 17.64 -8.45
N LEU A 88 -26.29 18.13 -9.65
CA LEU A 88 -27.20 18.03 -10.80
C LEU A 88 -27.50 16.57 -11.14
N ILE A 89 -26.47 15.72 -11.21
CA ILE A 89 -26.64 14.28 -11.46
C ILE A 89 -27.46 13.64 -10.35
N ALA A 90 -27.16 13.94 -9.08
CA ALA A 90 -27.90 13.41 -7.94
C ALA A 90 -29.39 13.80 -7.98
N LEU A 91 -29.69 15.04 -8.39
CA LEU A 91 -31.07 15.52 -8.55
C LEU A 91 -31.79 14.77 -9.67
N VAL A 92 -31.16 14.61 -10.83
CA VAL A 92 -31.73 13.85 -11.96
C VAL A 92 -32.04 12.42 -11.56
N ILE A 93 -31.10 11.72 -10.91
CA ILE A 93 -31.31 10.33 -10.43
C ILE A 93 -32.48 10.26 -9.44
N ARG A 94 -32.62 11.26 -8.58
CA ARG A 94 -33.69 11.31 -7.57
C ARG A 94 -35.07 11.58 -8.16
N LEU A 95 -35.13 12.26 -9.30
CA LEU A 95 -36.37 12.52 -10.04
C LEU A 95 -36.75 11.33 -10.93
N ASP A 96 -35.76 10.65 -11.52
CA ASP A 96 -35.96 9.49 -12.40
C ASP A 96 -36.24 8.19 -11.63
N SER A 97 -35.64 8.04 -10.44
CA SER A 97 -35.78 6.84 -9.62
C SER A 97 -36.05 7.17 -8.14
N PRO A 98 -36.84 6.34 -7.41
CA PRO A 98 -37.07 6.53 -5.98
C PRO A 98 -35.84 6.24 -5.11
N GLY A 99 -34.73 5.80 -5.70
CA GLY A 99 -33.51 5.35 -5.03
C GLY A 99 -32.60 6.48 -4.51
N SER A 100 -31.56 6.08 -3.77
CA SER A 100 -30.45 6.96 -3.39
C SER A 100 -29.52 7.15 -4.59
N PRO A 101 -29.03 8.37 -4.87
CA PRO A 101 -28.04 8.63 -5.92
C PRO A 101 -26.65 8.06 -5.58
N LEU A 102 -26.43 7.57 -4.36
CA LEU A 102 -25.16 6.99 -3.91
C LEU A 102 -25.29 5.50 -3.62
N TYR A 103 -24.40 4.72 -4.22
CA TYR A 103 -24.18 3.30 -3.95
C TYR A 103 -22.89 3.10 -3.16
N ARG A 104 -22.92 2.24 -2.14
CA ARG A 104 -21.75 1.89 -1.33
C ARG A 104 -21.37 0.44 -1.57
N GLN A 105 -20.21 0.22 -2.19
CA GLN A 105 -19.62 -1.11 -2.37
C GLN A 105 -18.63 -1.41 -1.24
N GLN A 106 -18.77 -2.55 -0.58
CA GLN A 106 -17.72 -3.06 0.32
C GLN A 106 -16.63 -3.73 -0.53
N ARG A 107 -15.38 -3.26 -0.39
CA ARG A 107 -14.21 -3.90 -1.00
C ARG A 107 -13.42 -4.65 0.07
N VAL A 108 -12.96 -5.85 -0.28
CA VAL A 108 -12.12 -6.75 0.53
C VAL A 108 -10.65 -6.51 0.26
#